data_AF-Q2C3U1-F1
#
_entry.id   AF-Q2C3U1-F1
#
_cell.length_a   1.000
_cell.length_b   1.000
_cell.length_c   1.000
_cell.angle_alpha   90.00
_cell.angle_beta   90.00
_cell.angle_gamma   90.00
#
_symmetry.space_group_name_H-M   'P 1'
#
loop_
_entity.id
_entity.type
_entity.pdbx_description
1 polymer ?
#
loop_
_entity_poly.entity_id
_entity_poly.type
_entity_poly.pdbx_seq_one_letter_code
_entity_poly.pdbx_strand_id
1 'polypeptide(L)'
;MKIIDAHQHYWHYNQSEFDWIDDSMKVLQQDFLPSQYKEEMKDNNIHGSVVVQARQSDQETKWLLDLADHNEHILGIVGWIDLKSKSLEHQLKEYKTSTKLKGFRHVIHDEPDINFMLDPQFINGLRLLDKYN
;
A
#
# COMPACT_ATOMS: atom_id res chain seq x y z
N MET A 1 3.89 20.19 17.32
CA MET A 1 3.27 18.84 17.22
C MET A 1 3.63 18.27 15.86
N LYS A 2 4.03 17.01 15.74
CA LYS A 2 4.25 16.37 14.43
C LYS A 2 2.89 15.92 13.86
N ILE A 3 2.55 16.36 12.66
CA ILE A 3 1.33 15.94 11.94
C ILE A 3 1.74 14.89 10.93
N ILE A 4 1.10 13.73 10.97
CA ILE A 4 1.33 12.64 10.01
C ILE A 4 0.07 12.45 9.19
N ASP A 5 0.21 12.46 7.87
CA ASP A 5 -0.84 11.96 6.99
C ASP A 5 -0.81 10.42 7.03
N ALA A 6 -1.82 9.83 7.67
CA ALA A 6 -1.84 8.40 7.90
C ALA A 6 -2.30 7.59 6.67
N HIS A 7 -2.75 8.25 5.59
CA HIS A 7 -3.30 7.54 4.43
C HIS A 7 -3.22 8.38 3.16
N GLN A 8 -2.23 8.07 2.31
CA GLN A 8 -2.17 8.57 0.94
C GLN A 8 -1.66 7.50 -0.03
N HIS A 9 -1.73 7.78 -1.33
CA HIS A 9 -1.33 6.88 -2.41
C HIS A 9 -0.39 7.57 -3.41
N TYR A 10 0.48 6.78 -4.04
CA TYR A 10 1.24 7.19 -5.23
C TYR A 10 0.97 6.24 -6.38
N TRP A 11 1.10 6.72 -7.62
CA TRP A 11 1.09 5.87 -8.81
C TRP A 11 1.72 6.58 -10.02
N HIS A 12 2.24 5.77 -10.94
CA HIS A 12 2.31 6.14 -12.36
C HIS A 12 1.01 5.69 -13.02
N TYR A 13 0.26 6.60 -13.64
CA TYR A 13 -1.07 6.27 -14.11
C TYR A 13 -1.00 5.36 -15.34
N ASN A 14 -1.70 4.24 -15.23
CA ASN A 14 -1.94 3.32 -16.33
C ASN A 14 -3.37 2.77 -16.20
N GLN A 15 -4.24 3.10 -17.16
CA GLN A 15 -5.64 2.70 -17.11
C GLN A 15 -5.87 1.19 -16.92
N SER A 16 -4.96 0.33 -17.41
CA SER A 16 -5.07 -1.13 -17.25
C SER A 16 -4.66 -1.64 -15.87
N GLU A 17 -3.87 -0.88 -15.11
CA GLU A 17 -3.44 -1.25 -13.76
C GLU A 17 -4.30 -0.61 -12.65
N PHE A 18 -5.07 0.42 -12.99
CA PHE A 18 -5.94 1.18 -12.08
C PHE A 18 -7.38 1.17 -12.60
N ASP A 19 -7.95 -0.02 -12.69
CA ASP A 19 -9.31 -0.29 -13.20
C ASP A 19 -10.43 0.41 -12.41
N TRP A 20 -10.17 0.79 -11.16
CA TRP A 20 -11.06 1.59 -10.33
C TRP A 20 -11.12 3.09 -10.72
N ILE A 21 -10.20 3.58 -11.56
CA ILE A 21 -10.21 4.96 -12.08
C ILE A 21 -10.96 4.98 -13.42
N ASP A 22 -12.18 5.52 -13.41
CA ASP A 22 -13.00 5.66 -14.61
C ASP A 22 -12.96 7.09 -15.21
N ASP A 23 -13.70 7.30 -16.31
CA ASP A 23 -13.78 8.57 -17.03
C ASP A 23 -14.47 9.70 -16.25
N SER A 24 -15.15 9.39 -15.14
CA SER A 24 -15.68 10.40 -14.23
C SER A 24 -14.59 10.96 -13.31
N MET A 25 -13.48 10.23 -13.12
CA MET A 25 -12.38 10.55 -12.21
C MET A 25 -11.17 11.16 -12.92
N LYS A 26 -11.38 12.02 -13.93
CA LYS A 26 -10.29 12.57 -14.78
C LYS A 26 -9.11 13.19 -14.01
N VAL A 27 -9.37 13.77 -12.85
CA VAL A 27 -8.31 14.35 -11.99
C VAL A 27 -7.31 13.29 -11.52
N LEU A 28 -7.71 12.03 -11.40
CA LEU A 28 -6.85 10.93 -10.97
C LEU A 28 -6.09 10.27 -12.13
N GLN A 29 -6.46 10.57 -13.39
CA GLN A 29 -5.86 10.00 -14.60
C GLN A 29 -4.51 10.65 -14.96
N GLN A 30 -3.63 10.77 -13.98
CA GLN A 30 -2.28 11.35 -14.09
C GLN A 30 -1.37 10.78 -13.02
N ASP A 31 -0.06 10.99 -13.16
CA ASP A 31 0.92 10.56 -12.15
C ASP A 31 0.78 11.35 -10.85
N PHE A 32 0.83 10.64 -9.74
CA PHE A 32 0.96 11.19 -8.39
C PHE A 32 2.19 10.58 -7.72
N LEU A 33 3.22 11.40 -7.55
CA LEU A 33 4.56 11.00 -7.12
C LEU A 33 5.03 11.84 -5.92
N PRO A 34 6.05 11.38 -5.17
CA PRO A 34 6.51 12.06 -3.95
C PRO A 34 6.91 13.53 -4.13
N SER A 35 7.40 13.93 -5.30
CA SER A 35 7.78 15.32 -5.59
C SER A 35 6.58 16.27 -5.57
N GLN A 36 5.43 15.85 -6.11
CA GLN A 36 4.20 16.65 -6.15
C GLN A 36 3.61 16.81 -4.75
N TYR A 37 3.63 15.74 -3.95
CA TYR A 37 3.06 15.77 -2.60
C TYR A 37 3.88 16.61 -1.61
N LYS A 38 5.20 16.70 -1.80
CA LYS A 38 6.09 17.46 -0.88
C LYS A 38 5.73 18.95 -0.77
N GLU A 39 5.21 19.55 -1.83
CA GLU A 39 4.74 20.95 -1.80
C GLU A 39 3.46 21.07 -0.96
N GLU A 40 2.47 20.21 -1.21
CA GLU A 40 1.21 20.14 -0.43
C GLU A 40 1.46 19.87 1.06
N MET A 41 2.41 18.99 1.38
CA MET A 41 2.78 18.72 2.77
C MET A 41 3.25 19.98 3.50
N LYS A 42 4.07 20.80 2.83
CA LYS A 42 4.63 22.02 3.41
C LYS A 42 3.52 23.02 3.70
N ASP A 43 2.60 23.21 2.75
CA ASP A 43 1.52 24.18 2.88
C ASP A 43 0.50 23.79 3.96
N ASN A 44 0.38 22.47 4.24
CA ASN A 44 -0.51 21.92 5.26
C ASN A 44 0.18 21.55 6.59
N ASN A 45 1.47 21.86 6.77
CA ASN A 45 2.26 21.52 7.96
C ASN A 45 2.34 20.00 8.27
N ILE A 46 2.25 19.15 7.24
CA ILE A 46 2.39 17.71 7.35
C ILE A 46 3.88 17.38 7.41
N HIS A 47 4.28 16.60 8.42
CA HIS A 47 5.69 16.27 8.69
C HIS A 47 6.12 14.96 8.04
N GLY A 48 5.18 14.10 7.68
CA GLY A 48 5.43 12.82 7.05
C GLY A 48 4.12 12.11 6.72
N SER A 49 4.23 11.04 5.93
CA SER A 49 3.06 10.26 5.52
C SER A 49 3.26 8.75 5.65
N VAL A 50 2.14 8.04 5.74
CA VAL A 50 2.05 6.60 5.49
C VAL A 50 1.45 6.40 4.10
N VAL A 51 2.19 5.71 3.22
CA VAL A 51 1.71 5.39 1.87
C VAL A 51 1.05 4.02 1.89
N VAL A 52 -0.16 3.95 1.34
CA VAL A 52 -0.96 2.72 1.29
C VAL A 52 -0.98 2.23 -0.16
N GLN A 53 -0.94 0.91 -0.37
CA GLN A 53 -1.03 0.29 -1.69
C GLN A 53 -2.23 0.85 -2.48
N ALA A 54 -2.05 1.16 -3.77
CA ALA A 54 -3.11 1.63 -4.65
C ALA A 54 -3.68 0.54 -5.57
N ARG A 55 -2.98 -0.60 -5.68
CA ARG A 55 -3.38 -1.78 -6.47
C ARG A 55 -2.94 -3.11 -5.83
N GLN A 56 -3.64 -4.20 -6.14
CA GLN A 56 -3.45 -5.52 -5.52
C GLN A 56 -2.33 -6.33 -6.22
N SER A 57 -1.07 -5.91 -6.07
CA SER A 57 0.08 -6.56 -6.71
C SER A 57 1.33 -6.56 -5.82
N ASP A 58 2.13 -7.63 -5.91
CA ASP A 58 3.45 -7.72 -5.25
C ASP A 58 4.43 -6.64 -5.75
N GLN A 59 4.29 -6.18 -7.00
CA GLN A 59 5.12 -5.09 -7.54
C GLN A 59 4.83 -3.76 -6.82
N GLU A 60 3.60 -3.55 -6.36
CA GLU A 60 3.21 -2.34 -5.65
C GLU A 60 3.99 -2.16 -4.35
N THR A 61 4.05 -3.19 -3.51
CA THR A 61 4.77 -3.13 -2.23
C THR A 61 6.25 -2.86 -2.44
N LYS A 62 6.87 -3.53 -3.42
CA LYS A 62 8.29 -3.34 -3.74
C LYS A 62 8.58 -1.92 -4.20
N TRP A 63 7.74 -1.38 -5.09
CA TRP A 63 7.88 -0.02 -5.58
C TRP A 63 7.68 1.02 -4.48
N LEU A 64 6.67 0.86 -3.62
CA LEU A 64 6.44 1.76 -2.49
C LEU A 64 7.60 1.74 -1.48
N LEU A 65 8.21 0.58 -1.24
CA LEU A 65 9.41 0.48 -0.40
C LEU A 65 10.60 1.20 -1.03
N ASP A 66 10.83 1.04 -2.33
CA ASP A 66 11.88 1.76 -3.07
C ASP A 66 11.66 3.29 -3.01
N LEU A 67 10.41 3.76 -3.20
CA LEU A 67 10.09 5.17 -3.00
C LEU A 67 10.42 5.62 -1.58
N ALA A 68 10.11 4.82 -0.58
CA ALA A 68 10.36 5.14 0.81
C ALA A 68 11.86 5.26 1.12
N ASP A 69 12.72 4.45 0.49
CA ASP A 69 14.17 4.52 0.67
C ASP A 69 14.77 5.82 0.10
N HIS A 70 14.13 6.40 -0.93
CA HIS A 70 14.56 7.66 -1.55
C HIS A 70 13.86 8.91 -1.01
N ASN A 71 12.84 8.75 -0.15
CA ASN A 71 12.00 9.85 0.33
C ASN A 71 11.80 9.78 1.85
N GLU A 72 12.55 10.59 2.59
CA GLU A 72 12.53 10.59 4.07
C GLU A 72 11.18 10.96 4.69
N HIS A 73 10.35 11.72 3.97
CA HIS A 73 9.01 12.10 4.43
C HIS A 73 8.02 10.92 4.43
N ILE A 74 8.35 9.81 3.76
CA ILE A 74 7.58 8.57 3.85
C ILE A 74 8.02 7.82 5.10
N LEU A 75 7.15 7.80 6.10
CA LEU A 75 7.42 7.25 7.43
C LEU A 75 6.93 5.81 7.59
N GLY A 76 6.04 5.36 6.72
CA GLY A 76 5.53 4.01 6.72
C GLY A 76 4.88 3.63 5.40
N ILE A 77 4.87 2.33 5.13
CA ILE A 77 4.20 1.71 3.99
C ILE A 77 3.18 0.71 4.52
N VAL A 78 1.97 0.76 3.99
CA VAL A 78 0.99 -0.33 4.07
C VAL A 78 0.94 -0.99 2.70
N GLY A 79 1.64 -2.10 2.56
CA GLY A 79 1.78 -2.80 1.28
C GLY A 79 0.56 -3.65 0.92
N TRP A 80 0.68 -4.36 -0.19
CA TRP A 80 -0.15 -5.50 -0.54
C TRP A 80 0.66 -6.80 -0.48
N ILE A 81 0.01 -7.90 -0.12
CA ILE A 81 0.55 -9.25 -0.22
C ILE A 81 -0.60 -10.24 -0.37
N ASP A 82 -0.40 -11.31 -1.15
CA ASP A 82 -1.40 -12.38 -1.22
C ASP A 82 -1.41 -13.21 0.08
N LEU A 83 -2.41 -12.95 0.92
CA LEU A 83 -2.62 -13.65 2.18
C LEU A 83 -3.05 -15.12 2.03
N LYS A 84 -3.42 -15.55 0.83
CA LYS A 84 -3.76 -16.95 0.52
C LYS A 84 -2.57 -17.69 -0.11
N SER A 85 -1.47 -17.01 -0.38
CA SER A 85 -0.32 -17.59 -1.05
C SER A 85 0.36 -18.68 -0.20
N LYS A 86 0.75 -19.77 -0.86
CA LYS A 86 1.59 -20.81 -0.25
C LYS A 86 3.00 -20.30 0.10
N SER A 87 3.45 -19.22 -0.54
CA SER A 87 4.75 -18.59 -0.28
C SER A 87 4.68 -17.45 0.74
N LEU A 88 3.51 -17.17 1.33
CA LEU A 88 3.29 -16.03 2.22
C LEU A 88 4.35 -15.95 3.33
N GLU A 89 4.65 -17.04 4.01
CA GLU A 89 5.62 -17.04 5.10
C GLU A 89 7.03 -16.66 4.64
N HIS A 90 7.43 -17.11 3.45
CA HIS A 90 8.71 -16.75 2.85
C HIS A 90 8.76 -15.26 2.54
N GLN A 91 7.71 -14.73 1.90
CA GLN A 91 7.60 -13.31 1.56
C GLN A 91 7.60 -12.42 2.82
N LEU A 92 6.92 -12.83 3.89
CA LEU A 92 6.95 -12.11 5.17
C LEU A 92 8.34 -12.07 5.81
N LYS A 93 9.12 -13.15 5.68
CA LYS A 93 10.53 -13.17 6.15
C LYS A 93 11.40 -12.19 5.38
N GLU A 94 11.22 -12.06 4.07
CA GLU A 94 11.93 -11.10 3.24
C GLU A 94 11.60 -9.66 3.68
N TYR A 95 10.31 -9.37 3.84
CA TYR A 95 9.84 -8.04 4.23
C TYR A 95 10.20 -7.62 5.65
N LYS A 96 10.58 -8.55 6.53
CA LYS A 96 11.05 -8.24 7.89
C LYS A 96 12.28 -7.32 7.91
N THR A 97 13.04 -7.29 6.82
CA THR A 97 14.20 -6.38 6.66
C THR A 97 13.80 -4.93 6.41
N SER A 98 12.57 -4.67 5.95
CA SER A 98 12.08 -3.35 5.58
C SER A 98 11.47 -2.63 6.79
N THR A 99 12.27 -1.79 7.47
CA THR A 99 11.81 -1.05 8.67
C THR A 99 10.63 -0.11 8.41
N LYS A 100 10.42 0.32 7.16
CA LYS A 100 9.31 1.19 6.75
C LYS A 100 8.02 0.43 6.42
N LEU A 101 8.04 -0.89 6.25
CA LEU A 101 6.80 -1.66 6.08
C LEU A 101 6.10 -1.80 7.43
N LYS A 102 4.87 -1.29 7.55
CA LYS A 102 4.10 -1.24 8.81
C LYS A 102 2.84 -2.11 8.81
N GLY A 103 2.50 -2.69 7.66
CA GLY A 103 1.36 -3.58 7.55
C GLY A 103 1.00 -3.85 6.09
N PHE A 104 -0.13 -4.52 5.92
CA PHE A 104 -0.68 -4.86 4.61
C PHE A 104 -2.17 -4.50 4.54
N ARG A 105 -2.66 -4.19 3.34
CA ARG A 105 -4.07 -3.98 3.05
C ARG A 105 -4.50 -4.89 1.89
N HIS A 106 -5.71 -5.41 2.01
CA HIS A 106 -6.42 -6.12 0.93
C HIS A 106 -7.71 -5.36 0.61
N VAL A 107 -8.03 -5.18 -0.67
CA VAL A 107 -9.22 -4.45 -1.12
C VAL A 107 -10.41 -5.41 -1.15
N ILE A 108 -10.95 -5.71 0.03
CA ILE A 108 -12.00 -6.72 0.21
C ILE A 108 -13.33 -6.31 -0.45
N HIS A 109 -13.59 -5.01 -0.63
CA HIS A 109 -14.85 -4.54 -1.22
C HIS A 109 -15.00 -4.85 -2.71
N ASP A 110 -13.91 -5.20 -3.40
CA ASP A 110 -13.90 -5.60 -4.81
C ASP A 110 -13.89 -7.13 -4.98
N GLU A 111 -13.86 -7.90 -3.89
CA GLU A 111 -13.89 -9.35 -3.97
C GLU A 111 -15.27 -9.84 -4.43
N PRO A 112 -15.34 -10.73 -5.46
CA PRO A 112 -16.61 -11.23 -5.96
C PRO A 112 -17.26 -12.24 -5.00
N ASP A 113 -16.47 -12.89 -4.15
CA ASP A 113 -16.97 -13.81 -3.13
C ASP A 113 -17.29 -13.05 -1.83
N ILE A 114 -18.58 -12.97 -1.49
CA ILE A 114 -19.06 -12.38 -0.24
C ILE A 114 -18.46 -13.06 1.00
N ASN A 115 -18.03 -14.32 0.89
CA ASN A 115 -17.41 -15.08 1.96
C ASN A 115 -15.88 -15.02 1.93
N PHE A 116 -15.25 -14.16 1.11
CA PHE A 116 -13.80 -14.09 0.98
C PHE A 116 -13.07 -14.01 2.33
N MET A 117 -13.56 -13.18 3.25
CA MET A 117 -12.99 -13.04 4.60
C MET A 117 -13.14 -14.28 5.49
N LEU A 118 -14.07 -15.18 5.16
CA LEU A 118 -14.31 -16.43 5.86
C LEU A 118 -13.43 -17.58 5.34
N ASP A 119 -12.73 -17.39 4.22
CA ASP A 119 -11.84 -18.40 3.66
C ASP A 119 -10.77 -18.79 4.70
N PRO A 120 -10.67 -20.08 5.07
CA PRO A 120 -9.65 -20.54 6.01
C PRO A 120 -8.22 -20.18 5.60
N GLN A 121 -7.92 -20.11 4.29
CA GLN A 121 -6.62 -19.69 3.80
C GLN A 121 -6.35 -18.22 4.11
N PHE A 122 -7.33 -17.34 3.87
CA PHE A 122 -7.21 -15.91 4.17
C PHE A 122 -7.06 -15.67 5.68
N ILE A 123 -7.88 -16.34 6.49
CA ILE A 123 -7.78 -16.29 7.97
C ILE A 123 -6.41 -16.78 8.45
N ASN A 124 -5.90 -17.87 7.88
CA ASN A 124 -4.57 -18.38 8.22
C ASN A 124 -3.46 -17.40 7.82
N GLY A 125 -3.60 -16.72 6.69
CA GLY A 125 -2.71 -15.63 6.29
C GLY A 125 -2.70 -14.49 7.29
N LEU A 126 -3.86 -14.03 7.74
CA LEU A 126 -3.98 -13.01 8.80
C LEU A 126 -3.32 -13.45 10.11
N ARG A 127 -3.52 -14.70 10.54
CA ARG A 127 -2.84 -15.27 11.72
C ARG A 127 -1.33 -15.34 11.54
N LEU A 128 -0.86 -15.52 10.31
CA LEU A 128 0.56 -15.55 10.03
C LEU A 128 1.17 -14.14 10.13
N LEU A 129 0.47 -13.10 9.67
CA LEU A 129 0.92 -11.71 9.83
C LEU A 129 1.26 -11.36 11.29
N ASP A 130 0.42 -11.79 12.24
CA ASP A 130 0.62 -11.58 13.68
C ASP A 130 1.97 -12.11 14.20
N LYS A 131 2.52 -13.17 13.59
CA LYS A 131 3.84 -13.72 13.96
C LYS A 131 5.03 -12.91 13.47
N TYR A 132 4.81 -12.01 12.52
CA TYR A 132 5.85 -11.20 11.87
C TYR A 132 5.74 -9.71 12.22
N ASN A 133 4.86 -9.35 13.17
CA ASN A 133 4.68 -8.03 13.75
C ASN A 133 5.28 -7.93 15.16
#